data_AF-A0A928SQ08-F1
#
_entry.id   AF-A0A928SQ08-F1
#
_cell.length_a   1.000
_cell.length_b   1.000
_cell.length_c   1.000
_cell.angle_alpha   90.00
_cell.angle_beta   90.00
_cell.angle_gamma   90.00
#
_symmetry.space_group_name_H-M   'P 1'
#
loop_
_entity.id
_entity.type
_entity.pdbx_description
1 polymer ?
#
loop_
_entity_poly.entity_id
_entity_poly.type
_entity_poly.pdbx_seq_one_letter_code
_entity_poly.pdbx_strand_id
1 'polypeptide(L)'
;MSSASPGELFTHDHRRCDELWAELEAAADDSATARARFAAFAHAMRQHFAMEEEVLFPALEDATGMHGGGPTHIMRMEHAQMKGLLDQMASAMERGDLAGVLDQGDTLLMLIQQHNVKEEGVLYPIADNVLTSAWSELAERLKKYQG
;
A
#
# COMPACT_ATOMS: atom_id res chain seq x y z
N MET A 1 -16.34 -3.06 21.35
CA MET A 1 -15.64 -2.02 20.57
C MET A 1 -15.90 -2.35 19.12
N SER A 2 -16.39 -1.39 18.33
CA SER A 2 -16.54 -1.61 16.88
C SER A 2 -15.14 -1.80 16.28
N SER A 3 -14.95 -2.79 15.41
CA SER A 3 -13.77 -2.84 14.55
C SER A 3 -13.74 -1.58 13.68
N ALA A 4 -12.55 -1.04 13.41
CA ALA A 4 -12.35 0.05 12.44
C ALA A 4 -12.99 -0.30 11.09
N SER A 5 -13.53 0.66 10.35
CA SER A 5 -14.07 0.41 9.00
C SER A 5 -12.96 -0.03 8.02
N PRO A 6 -13.30 -0.59 6.84
CA PRO A 6 -12.33 -0.78 5.76
C PRO A 6 -11.49 0.49 5.51
N GLY A 7 -12.13 1.61 5.24
CA GLY A 7 -11.45 2.87 4.96
C GLY A 7 -10.56 3.36 6.10
N GLU A 8 -11.01 3.25 7.35
CA GLU A 8 -10.18 3.61 8.51
C GLU A 8 -8.92 2.75 8.62
N LEU A 9 -9.04 1.45 8.36
CA LEU A 9 -7.91 0.51 8.42
C LEU A 9 -6.88 0.81 7.33
N PHE A 10 -7.30 0.93 6.07
CA PHE A 10 -6.37 1.12 4.96
C PHE A 10 -5.77 2.53 4.94
N THR A 11 -6.54 3.57 5.30
CA THR A 11 -6.00 4.93 5.48
C THR A 11 -4.96 4.99 6.60
N HIS A 12 -5.14 4.21 7.67
CA HIS A 12 -4.11 4.08 8.70
C HIS A 12 -2.85 3.38 8.17
N ASP A 13 -3.00 2.39 7.30
CA ASP A 13 -1.88 1.69 6.69
C ASP A 13 -1.10 2.56 5.69
N HIS A 14 -1.77 3.46 4.96
CA HIS A 14 -1.11 4.52 4.19
C HIS A 14 -0.17 5.36 5.06
N ARG A 15 -0.68 5.87 6.18
CA ARG A 15 0.12 6.67 7.12
C ARG A 15 1.34 5.92 7.65
N ARG A 16 1.18 4.61 7.92
CA ARG A 16 2.30 3.76 8.33
C ARG A 16 3.37 3.66 7.23
N CYS A 17 2.97 3.54 5.97
CA CYS A 17 3.92 3.53 4.85
C CYS A 17 4.64 4.88 4.70
N ASP A 18 3.93 6.00 4.87
CA ASP A 18 4.52 7.35 4.86
C ASP A 18 5.53 7.54 6.01
N GLU A 19 5.22 7.05 7.21
CA GLU A 19 6.13 7.07 8.36
C GLU A 19 7.41 6.27 8.09
N LEU A 20 7.29 5.07 7.51
CA LEU A 20 8.44 4.24 7.15
C LEU A 20 9.31 4.88 6.05
N TRP A 21 8.69 5.62 5.13
CA TRP A 21 9.41 6.43 4.14
C TRP A 21 10.22 7.55 4.82
N ALA A 22 9.58 8.32 5.70
CA ALA A 22 10.25 9.39 6.44
C ALA A 22 11.41 8.88 7.31
N GLU A 23 11.27 7.68 7.90
CA GLU A 23 12.36 7.03 8.63
C GLU A 23 13.55 6.64 7.73
N LEU A 24 13.28 6.23 6.48
CA LEU A 24 14.33 5.97 5.49
C LEU A 24 15.05 7.25 5.08
N GLU A 25 14.32 8.33 4.80
CA GLU A 25 14.90 9.63 4.46
C GLU A 25 15.79 10.16 5.59
N ALA A 26 15.33 10.05 6.84
CA ALA A 26 16.10 10.46 8.02
C ALA A 26 17.38 9.62 8.23
N ALA A 27 17.47 8.44 7.63
CA ALA A 27 18.63 7.56 7.72
C ALA A 27 19.62 7.75 6.55
N ALA A 28 19.46 8.77 5.70
CA ALA A 28 20.27 8.96 4.49
C ALA A 28 21.79 9.01 4.74
N ASP A 29 22.24 9.44 5.92
CA ASP A 29 23.66 9.53 6.28
C ASP A 29 24.23 8.23 6.88
N ASP A 30 23.41 7.21 7.12
CA ASP A 30 23.81 5.91 7.66
C ASP A 30 23.30 4.78 6.76
N SER A 31 24.19 4.26 5.92
CA SER A 31 23.84 3.22 4.94
C SER A 31 23.31 1.92 5.56
N ALA A 32 23.75 1.56 6.78
CA ALA A 32 23.27 0.34 7.44
C ALA A 32 21.83 0.54 7.93
N THR A 33 21.57 1.69 8.55
CA THR A 33 20.22 2.07 8.99
C THR A 33 19.29 2.26 7.80
N ALA A 34 19.71 2.98 6.75
CA ALA A 34 18.94 3.18 5.52
C ALA A 34 18.53 1.86 4.88
N ARG A 35 19.42 0.86 4.83
CA ARG A 35 19.08 -0.46 4.29
C ARG A 35 17.98 -1.16 5.09
N ALA A 36 18.04 -1.09 6.43
CA ALA A 36 17.01 -1.67 7.29
C ALA A 36 15.66 -0.94 7.13
N ARG A 37 15.67 0.40 7.06
CA ARG A 37 14.46 1.21 6.84
C ARG A 37 13.85 0.99 5.46
N PHE A 38 14.67 0.90 4.42
CA PHE A 38 14.21 0.55 3.09
C PHE A 38 13.54 -0.82 3.05
N ALA A 39 14.14 -1.83 3.69
CA ALA A 39 13.53 -3.16 3.76
C ALA A 39 12.15 -3.13 4.46
N ALA A 40 12.02 -2.37 5.55
CA ALA A 40 10.75 -2.20 6.25
C ALA A 40 9.70 -1.47 5.39
N PHE A 41 10.06 -0.35 4.77
CA PHE A 41 9.21 0.40 3.85
C PHE A 41 8.73 -0.45 2.66
N ALA A 42 9.66 -1.09 1.94
CA ALA A 42 9.34 -1.90 0.78
C ALA A 42 8.48 -3.12 1.13
N HIS A 43 8.68 -3.69 2.32
CA HIS A 43 7.85 -4.77 2.83
C HIS A 43 6.42 -4.29 3.12
N ALA A 44 6.27 -3.18 3.85
CA ALA A 44 4.96 -2.62 4.20
C ALA A 44 4.15 -2.25 2.96
N MET A 45 4.75 -1.56 1.97
CA MET A 45 4.07 -1.24 0.71
C MET A 45 3.57 -2.48 -0.03
N ARG A 46 4.38 -3.56 -0.08
CA ARG A 46 3.95 -4.80 -0.75
C ARG A 46 2.86 -5.54 0.03
N GLN A 47 2.92 -5.51 1.36
CA GLN A 47 1.85 -6.05 2.21
C GLN A 47 0.55 -5.26 2.01
N HIS A 48 0.62 -3.94 1.96
CA HIS A 48 -0.50 -3.06 1.66
C HIS A 48 -1.20 -3.47 0.35
N PHE A 49 -0.46 -3.50 -0.75
CA PHE A 49 -1.00 -3.94 -2.05
C PHE A 49 -1.57 -5.36 -2.00
N ALA A 50 -0.95 -6.28 -1.26
CA ALA A 50 -1.44 -7.65 -1.14
C ALA A 50 -2.74 -7.74 -0.33
N MET A 51 -2.87 -6.96 0.75
CA MET A 51 -4.11 -6.85 1.53
C MET A 51 -5.27 -6.42 0.64
N GLU A 52 -5.02 -5.46 -0.23
CA GLU A 52 -6.03 -4.98 -1.16
C GLU A 52 -6.32 -5.99 -2.27
N GLU A 53 -5.30 -6.45 -2.98
CA GLU A 53 -5.46 -7.31 -4.16
C GLU A 53 -6.01 -8.70 -3.84
N GLU A 54 -5.68 -9.25 -2.67
CA GLU A 54 -6.05 -10.61 -2.29
C GLU A 54 -7.27 -10.67 -1.35
N VAL A 55 -7.65 -9.54 -0.73
CA VAL A 55 -8.76 -9.52 0.24
C VAL A 55 -9.79 -8.45 -0.09
N LEU A 56 -9.40 -7.17 -0.11
CA LEU A 56 -10.37 -6.07 -0.26
C LEU A 56 -11.01 -6.05 -1.66
N PHE A 57 -10.21 -6.03 -2.71
CA PHE A 57 -10.69 -5.91 -4.08
C PHE A 57 -11.57 -7.09 -4.50
N PRO A 58 -11.22 -8.36 -4.24
CA PRO A 58 -12.12 -9.48 -4.53
C PRO A 58 -13.47 -9.35 -3.82
N ALA A 59 -13.46 -8.99 -2.53
CA ALA A 59 -14.71 -8.82 -1.78
C ALA A 59 -15.57 -7.67 -2.32
N LEU A 60 -14.94 -6.55 -2.70
CA LEU A 60 -15.61 -5.40 -3.30
C LEU A 60 -16.21 -5.74 -4.67
N GLU A 61 -15.48 -6.47 -5.50
CA GLU A 61 -15.94 -6.94 -6.81
C GLU A 61 -17.12 -7.91 -6.66
N ASP A 62 -17.04 -8.87 -5.75
CA ASP A 62 -18.13 -9.81 -5.45
C ASP A 62 -19.39 -9.07 -4.96
N ALA A 63 -19.24 -8.07 -4.09
CA ALA A 63 -20.35 -7.31 -3.55
C ALA A 63 -21.02 -6.38 -4.57
N THR A 64 -20.27 -5.89 -5.55
CA THR A 64 -20.76 -4.93 -6.57
C THR A 64 -21.10 -5.58 -7.91
N GLY A 65 -20.63 -6.82 -8.15
CA GLY A 65 -20.71 -7.51 -9.43
C GLY A 65 -19.78 -6.95 -10.52
N MET A 66 -18.90 -6.00 -10.18
CA MET A 66 -18.00 -5.34 -11.13
C MET A 66 -16.71 -6.14 -11.35
N HIS A 67 -16.84 -7.31 -11.99
CA HIS A 67 -15.68 -8.16 -12.29
C HIS A 67 -14.99 -7.75 -13.60
N GLY A 68 -13.65 -7.76 -13.61
CA GLY A 68 -12.85 -7.62 -14.84
C GLY A 68 -12.79 -6.21 -15.44
N GLY A 69 -13.33 -5.19 -14.77
CA GLY A 69 -13.25 -3.78 -15.16
C GLY A 69 -13.75 -2.87 -14.04
N GLY A 70 -13.29 -1.61 -14.01
CA GLY A 70 -13.69 -0.64 -12.99
C GLY A 70 -12.56 -0.19 -12.06
N PRO A 71 -12.87 0.45 -10.92
CA PRO A 71 -11.89 1.09 -10.05
C PRO A 71 -10.75 0.16 -9.61
N THR A 72 -11.06 -1.07 -9.19
CA THR A 72 -10.07 -2.06 -8.73
C THR A 72 -9.12 -2.53 -9.83
N HIS A 73 -9.52 -2.45 -11.12
CA HIS A 73 -8.63 -2.75 -12.23
C HIS A 73 -7.57 -1.65 -12.40
N ILE A 74 -7.97 -0.38 -12.30
CA ILE A 74 -7.05 0.76 -12.36
C ILE A 74 -6.08 0.73 -11.18
N MET A 75 -6.56 0.43 -9.97
CA MET A 75 -5.68 0.31 -8.80
C MET A 75 -4.61 -0.77 -8.99
N ARG A 76 -4.98 -1.96 -9.50
CA ARG A 76 -3.98 -3.01 -9.82
C ARG A 76 -2.95 -2.59 -10.87
N MET A 77 -3.36 -1.83 -11.89
CA MET A 77 -2.41 -1.30 -12.88
C MET A 77 -1.40 -0.33 -12.24
N GLU A 78 -1.86 0.51 -11.32
CA GLU A 78 -1.00 1.45 -10.59
C GLU A 78 -0.10 0.73 -9.59
N HIS A 79 -0.60 -0.26 -8.86
CA HIS A 79 0.21 -1.12 -8.00
C HIS A 79 1.32 -1.81 -8.79
N ALA A 80 1.05 -2.27 -10.01
CA ALA A 80 2.08 -2.89 -10.84
C ALA A 80 3.22 -1.90 -11.18
N GLN A 81 2.88 -0.63 -11.45
CA GLN A 81 3.88 0.43 -11.68
C GLN A 81 4.69 0.71 -10.41
N MET A 82 4.02 0.84 -9.26
CA MET A 82 4.67 1.10 -7.97
C MET A 82 5.56 -0.07 -7.52
N LYS A 83 5.11 -1.32 -7.70
CA LYS A 83 5.93 -2.53 -7.47
C LYS A 83 7.19 -2.51 -8.33
N GLY A 84 7.09 -2.06 -9.58
CA GLY A 84 8.26 -1.87 -10.46
C GLY A 84 9.22 -0.79 -9.98
N LEU A 85 8.74 0.29 -9.36
CA LEU A 85 9.60 1.29 -8.72
C LEU A 85 10.28 0.71 -7.46
N LEU A 86 9.56 -0.04 -6.63
CA LEU A 86 10.13 -0.71 -5.46
C LEU A 86 11.25 -1.71 -5.86
N ASP A 87 11.11 -2.40 -6.99
CA ASP A 87 12.15 -3.30 -7.52
C ASP A 87 13.40 -2.52 -7.98
N GLN A 88 13.21 -1.35 -8.58
CA GLN A 88 14.31 -0.45 -8.99
C GLN A 88 15.04 0.12 -7.76
N MET A 89 14.29 0.54 -6.75
CA MET A 89 14.84 1.00 -5.47
C MET A 89 15.63 -0.12 -4.78
N ALA A 90 15.11 -1.36 -4.77
CA ALA A 90 15.82 -2.50 -4.20
C ALA A 90 17.15 -2.75 -4.91
N SER A 91 17.14 -2.69 -6.25
CA SER A 91 18.36 -2.82 -7.06
C SER A 91 19.37 -1.70 -6.78
N ALA A 92 18.92 -0.47 -6.54
CA ALA A 92 19.79 0.64 -6.16
C ALA A 92 20.39 0.44 -4.76
N MET A 93 19.58 0.01 -3.79
CA MET A 93 20.01 -0.29 -2.43
C MET A 93 21.06 -1.41 -2.38
N GLU A 94 20.92 -2.45 -3.21
CA GLU A 94 21.92 -3.53 -3.35
C GLU A 94 23.27 -3.02 -3.86
N ARG A 95 23.27 -2.02 -4.75
CA ARG A 95 24.50 -1.37 -5.24
C ARG A 95 25.06 -0.32 -4.28
N GLY A 96 24.39 -0.04 -3.17
CA GLY A 96 24.74 1.04 -2.24
C GLY A 96 24.46 2.45 -2.79
N ASP A 97 23.62 2.55 -3.82
CA ASP A 97 23.25 3.79 -4.48
C ASP A 97 22.06 4.44 -3.77
N LEU A 98 22.33 5.06 -2.62
CA LEU A 98 21.29 5.64 -1.78
C LEU A 98 20.63 6.88 -2.41
N ALA A 99 21.39 7.67 -3.17
CA ALA A 99 20.83 8.77 -3.96
C ALA A 99 19.79 8.23 -4.97
N GLY A 100 20.13 7.16 -5.69
CA GLY A 100 19.19 6.49 -6.59
C GLY A 100 17.96 5.91 -5.88
N VAL A 101 18.08 5.44 -4.64
CA VAL A 101 16.93 5.01 -3.84
C VAL A 101 15.99 6.17 -3.54
N LEU A 102 16.53 7.32 -3.13
CA LEU A 102 15.74 8.51 -2.80
C LEU A 102 15.07 9.11 -4.04
N ASP A 103 15.79 9.25 -5.16
CA ASP A 103 15.23 9.77 -6.42
C ASP A 103 14.05 8.93 -6.94
N GLN A 104 14.17 7.60 -6.87
CA GLN A 104 13.06 6.70 -7.24
C GLN A 104 11.92 6.74 -6.23
N GLY A 105 12.23 6.96 -4.95
CA GLY A 105 11.26 7.13 -3.88
C GLY A 105 10.40 8.39 -4.04
N ASP A 106 10.98 9.52 -4.45
CA ASP A 106 10.22 10.74 -4.77
C ASP A 106 9.18 10.48 -5.88
N THR A 107 9.60 9.73 -6.92
CA THR A 107 8.70 9.32 -8.01
C THR A 107 7.59 8.41 -7.50
N LEU A 108 7.92 7.44 -6.65
CA LEU A 108 6.97 6.53 -6.03
C LEU A 108 5.96 7.30 -5.16
N LEU A 109 6.42 8.21 -4.31
CA LEU A 109 5.58 9.00 -3.41
C LEU A 109 4.58 9.86 -4.18
N MET A 110 5.00 10.48 -5.29
CA MET A 110 4.09 11.22 -6.17
C MET A 110 2.96 10.33 -6.71
N LEU A 111 3.28 9.09 -7.14
CA LEU A 111 2.28 8.15 -7.64
C LEU A 111 1.35 7.66 -6.52
N ILE A 112 1.90 7.33 -5.35
CA ILE A 112 1.13 6.91 -4.16
C ILE A 112 0.15 8.02 -3.76
N GLN A 113 0.56 9.28 -3.70
CA GLN A 113 -0.36 10.37 -3.34
C GLN A 113 -1.56 10.47 -4.29
N GLN A 114 -1.34 10.33 -5.60
CA GLN A 114 -2.43 10.33 -6.57
C GLN A 114 -3.32 9.10 -6.46
N HIS A 115 -2.71 7.96 -6.14
CA HIS A 115 -3.37 6.69 -5.92
C HIS A 115 -4.28 6.73 -4.68
N ASN A 116 -3.74 7.11 -3.53
CA ASN A 116 -4.46 7.19 -2.26
C ASN A 116 -5.69 8.11 -2.36
N VAL A 117 -5.62 9.21 -3.12
CA VAL A 117 -6.78 10.09 -3.36
C VAL A 117 -7.95 9.35 -4.01
N LYS A 118 -7.69 8.40 -4.93
CA LYS A 118 -8.76 7.60 -5.55
C LYS A 118 -9.30 6.57 -4.58
N GLU A 119 -8.45 5.97 -3.78
CA GLU A 119 -8.88 4.97 -2.82
C GLU A 119 -9.68 5.58 -1.68
N GLU A 120 -9.12 6.56 -0.99
CA GLU A 120 -9.76 7.25 0.13
C GLU A 120 -10.98 8.07 -0.30
N GLY A 121 -10.95 8.66 -1.50
CA GLY A 121 -12.02 9.50 -2.02
C GLY A 121 -13.15 8.75 -2.71
N VAL A 122 -12.91 7.52 -3.20
CA VAL A 122 -13.88 6.76 -4.01
C VAL A 122 -14.00 5.32 -3.56
N LEU A 123 -12.90 4.57 -3.53
CA LEU A 123 -12.94 3.11 -3.35
C LEU A 123 -13.36 2.70 -1.93
N TYR A 124 -12.70 3.26 -0.91
CA TYR A 124 -12.94 2.94 0.48
C TYR A 124 -14.33 3.37 0.97
N PRO A 125 -14.88 4.54 0.58
CA PRO A 125 -16.29 4.86 0.85
C PRO A 125 -17.26 3.84 0.27
N ILE A 126 -16.98 3.25 -0.90
CA ILE A 126 -17.83 2.18 -1.46
C ILE A 126 -17.67 0.92 -0.61
N ALA A 127 -16.44 0.53 -0.27
CA ALA A 127 -16.15 -0.63 0.59
C ALA A 127 -16.84 -0.52 1.96
N ASP A 128 -16.76 0.64 2.61
CA ASP A 128 -17.40 0.92 3.90
C ASP A 128 -18.92 0.71 3.85
N ASN A 129 -19.54 1.00 2.72
CA ASN A 129 -20.97 0.80 2.52
C ASN A 129 -21.31 -0.66 2.23
N VAL A 130 -20.67 -1.26 1.22
CA VAL A 130 -21.09 -2.57 0.67
C VAL A 130 -20.53 -3.76 1.44
N LEU A 131 -19.42 -3.59 2.16
CA LEU A 131 -18.76 -4.68 2.89
C LEU A 131 -19.13 -4.72 4.38
N THR A 132 -20.02 -3.84 4.87
CA THR A 132 -20.41 -3.74 6.29
C THR A 132 -20.66 -5.10 6.95
N SER A 133 -21.41 -5.99 6.29
CA SER A 133 -21.80 -7.29 6.85
C SER A 133 -20.68 -8.35 6.80
N ALA A 134 -19.78 -8.27 5.82
CA ALA A 134 -18.67 -9.20 5.63
C ALA A 134 -17.38 -8.73 6.32
N TRP A 135 -17.33 -7.47 6.76
CA TRP A 135 -16.08 -6.83 7.17
C TRP A 135 -15.39 -7.52 8.35
N SER A 136 -16.15 -8.02 9.33
CA SER A 136 -15.53 -8.73 10.46
C SER A 136 -14.72 -9.94 10.01
N GLU A 137 -15.17 -10.69 9.00
CA GLU A 137 -14.44 -11.85 8.47
C GLU A 137 -13.23 -11.42 7.64
N LEU A 138 -13.41 -10.37 6.81
CA LEU A 138 -12.33 -9.81 6.00
C LEU A 138 -11.21 -9.25 6.88
N ALA A 139 -11.54 -8.52 7.94
CA ALA A 139 -10.58 -7.99 8.90
C ALA A 139 -9.78 -9.10 9.60
N GLU A 140 -10.41 -10.24 9.93
CA GLU A 140 -9.68 -11.40 10.46
C GLU A 140 -8.71 -11.98 9.42
N ARG A 141 -9.10 -12.06 8.14
CA ARG A 141 -8.20 -12.50 7.06
C ARG A 141 -7.00 -11.57 6.88
N LEU A 142 -7.18 -10.26 7.07
CA LEU A 142 -6.12 -9.26 6.95
C LEU A 142 -5.03 -9.40 8.01
N LYS A 143 -5.33 -10.01 9.18
CA LYS A 143 -4.32 -10.25 10.23
C LYS A 143 -3.14 -11.10 9.77
N LYS A 144 -3.29 -11.89 8.69
CA LYS A 144 -2.16 -12.67 8.13
C LYS A 144 -1.04 -11.79 7.55
N TYR A 145 -1.32 -10.51 7.26
CA TYR A 145 -0.34 -9.53 6.79
C TYR A 145 0.16 -8.61 7.92
N GLN A 146 -0.36 -8.77 9.15
CA GLN A 146 0.10 -8.03 10.31
C GLN A 146 1.21 -8.84 10.99
N GLY A 147 2.44 -8.69 10.49
CA GLY A 147 3.63 -9.40 10.98
C GLY A 147 4.90 -8.68 10.62
#